data_AF-A0A7J7H5J7-F1
#
_entry.id   AF-A0A7J7H5J7-F1
#
_cell.length_a   1.000
_cell.length_b   1.000
_cell.length_c   1.000
_cell.angle_alpha   90.00
_cell.angle_beta   90.00
_cell.angle_gamma   90.00
#
_symmetry.space_group_name_H-M   'P 1'
#
loop_
_entity.id
_entity.type
_entity.pdbx_description
1 polymer ?
#
loop_
_entity_poly.entity_id
_entity_poly.type
_entity_poly.pdbx_seq_one_letter_code
_entity_poly.pdbx_strand_id
1 'polypeptide(L)'
;MAFKHVFLIILAVIFPIVVSGKDFIVGDETGWTINFDYVAWAQGKDFRVGDKLVFQYPIGVHNVFKVNATGFMNCIVPPLSQALTSGNDTIVLATPRKKWYICGVGQHCALGDQKLVITVNSESMAPSDAPSPSRALPYTNSANGIVVNVFQSVVAVVMVAIMFILVALFLLLFG
;
A
#
# COMPACT_ATOMS: atom_id res chain seq x y z
N MET A 1 12.47 37.62 18.56
CA MET A 1 13.05 36.25 18.69
C MET A 1 11.99 35.18 18.97
N ALA A 2 11.08 35.34 19.94
CA ALA A 2 10.04 34.34 20.27
C ALA A 2 9.12 33.94 19.08
N PHE A 3 8.71 34.90 18.25
CA PHE A 3 7.81 34.66 17.11
C PHE A 3 8.43 33.73 16.03
N LYS A 4 9.76 33.79 15.86
CA LYS A 4 10.52 32.93 14.94
C LYS A 4 10.59 31.48 15.44
N HIS A 5 10.69 31.27 16.75
CA HIS A 5 10.68 29.93 17.35
C HIS A 5 9.29 29.29 17.29
N VAL A 6 8.23 30.07 17.52
CA VAL A 6 6.84 29.59 17.39
C VAL A 6 6.53 29.19 15.95
N PHE A 7 6.98 29.97 14.95
CA PHE A 7 6.81 29.64 13.54
C PHE A 7 7.54 28.34 13.14
N LEU A 8 8.78 28.15 13.60
CA LEU A 8 9.55 26.92 13.34
C LEU A 8 8.91 25.67 13.95
N ILE A 9 8.31 25.79 15.14
CA ILE A 9 7.60 24.68 15.80
C ILE A 9 6.32 24.31 15.03
N ILE A 10 5.56 25.29 14.54
CA ILE A 10 4.35 25.06 13.75
C ILE A 10 4.68 24.37 12.41
N LEU A 11 5.79 24.74 11.76
CA LEU A 11 6.25 24.12 10.51
C LEU A 11 6.65 22.64 10.69
N ALA A 12 7.21 22.28 11.85
CA ALA A 12 7.58 20.90 12.18
C ALA A 12 6.38 19.98 12.43
N VAL A 13 5.24 20.53 12.87
CA VAL A 13 4.02 19.76 13.18
C VAL A 13 3.15 19.52 11.94
N ILE A 14 3.29 20.35 10.90
CA ILE A 14 2.43 20.28 9.69
C ILE A 14 2.95 19.30 8.64
N PHE A 15 4.12 18.66 8.84
CA PHE A 15 4.59 17.65 7.88
C PHE A 15 3.65 16.44 7.91
N PRO A 16 2.83 16.18 6.86
CA PRO A 16 2.13 14.92 6.80
C PRO A 16 3.20 13.83 6.80
N ILE A 17 3.08 12.87 7.70
CA ILE A 17 3.93 11.70 7.69
C ILE A 17 3.59 10.96 6.39
N VAL A 18 4.35 11.23 5.33
CA VAL A 18 4.23 10.50 4.07
C VAL A 18 4.82 9.14 4.36
N VAL A 19 3.98 8.20 4.77
CA VAL A 19 4.38 6.80 4.90
C VAL A 19 4.60 6.26 3.50
N SER A 20 5.86 6.22 3.08
CA SER A 20 6.28 5.65 1.80
C SER A 20 6.40 4.13 1.95
N GLY A 21 5.44 3.38 1.40
CA GLY A 21 5.54 1.93 1.25
C GLY A 21 6.47 1.51 0.11
N LYS A 22 7.06 0.31 0.22
CA LYS A 22 7.88 -0.31 -0.82
C LYS A 22 7.00 -0.95 -1.89
N ASP A 23 7.42 -0.85 -3.15
CA ASP A 23 6.80 -1.57 -4.25
C ASP A 23 7.53 -2.90 -4.49
N PHE A 24 6.77 -3.99 -4.57
CA PHE A 24 7.26 -5.34 -4.88
C PHE A 24 6.67 -5.78 -6.22
N ILE A 25 7.52 -5.93 -7.23
CA ILE A 25 7.13 -6.50 -8.52
C ILE A 25 6.99 -8.01 -8.33
N VAL A 26 5.77 -8.53 -8.48
CA VAL A 26 5.49 -9.95 -8.28
C VAL A 26 6.15 -10.76 -9.40
N GLY A 27 7.05 -11.67 -9.02
CA GLY A 27 7.87 -12.44 -9.97
C GLY A 27 9.11 -11.70 -10.48
N ASP A 28 9.44 -10.54 -9.91
CA ASP A 28 10.58 -9.70 -10.31
C ASP A 28 10.60 -9.47 -11.83
N GLU A 29 11.70 -9.74 -12.55
CA GLU A 29 11.78 -9.55 -14.01
C GLU A 29 10.91 -10.51 -14.81
N THR A 30 10.45 -11.61 -14.19
CA THR A 30 9.61 -12.63 -14.84
C THR A 30 8.14 -12.21 -14.87
N GLY A 31 7.72 -11.38 -13.91
CA GLY A 31 6.34 -10.93 -13.78
C GLY A 31 5.36 -12.02 -13.33
N TRP A 32 4.07 -11.74 -13.50
CA TRP A 32 2.98 -12.64 -13.12
C TRP A 32 2.68 -13.63 -14.24
N THR A 33 3.26 -14.82 -14.15
CA THR A 33 3.16 -15.92 -15.13
C THR A 33 2.89 -17.29 -14.47
N ILE A 34 2.64 -18.31 -15.29
CA ILE A 34 2.52 -19.72 -14.89
C ILE A 34 3.90 -20.39 -14.74
N ASN A 35 3.94 -21.50 -14.00
CA ASN A 35 5.12 -22.34 -13.76
C ASN A 35 6.29 -21.59 -13.11
N PHE A 36 5.98 -20.66 -12.21
CA PHE A 36 6.94 -19.86 -11.47
C PHE A 36 6.77 -20.08 -9.96
N ASP A 37 7.88 -20.24 -9.24
CA ASP A 37 7.85 -20.51 -7.79
C ASP A 37 7.65 -19.21 -6.99
N TYR A 38 6.38 -18.84 -6.78
CA TYR A 38 6.02 -17.68 -5.97
C TYR A 38 6.32 -17.85 -4.48
N VAL A 39 6.49 -19.08 -3.99
CA VAL A 39 6.84 -19.35 -2.59
C VAL A 39 8.31 -18.98 -2.37
N ALA A 40 9.20 -19.45 -3.25
CA ALA A 40 10.60 -19.06 -3.24
C ALA A 40 10.76 -17.55 -3.48
N TRP A 41 9.99 -16.96 -4.42
CA TRP A 41 10.01 -15.52 -4.64
C TRP A 41 9.62 -14.72 -3.38
N ALA A 42 8.60 -15.16 -2.63
CA ALA A 42 8.17 -14.47 -1.42
C ALA A 42 9.13 -14.67 -0.23
N GLN A 43 10.03 -15.66 -0.30
CA GLN A 43 10.93 -16.00 0.80
C GLN A 43 11.89 -14.85 1.11
N GLY A 44 12.03 -14.51 2.40
CA GLY A 44 12.91 -13.45 2.87
C GLY A 44 12.45 -12.02 2.59
N LYS A 45 11.35 -11.82 1.84
CA LYS A 45 10.73 -10.51 1.63
C LYS A 45 9.89 -10.13 2.87
N ASP A 46 10.11 -8.92 3.39
CA ASP A 46 9.36 -8.36 4.51
C ASP A 46 8.27 -7.43 3.96
N PHE A 47 7.04 -7.94 3.89
CA PHE A 47 5.87 -7.18 3.45
C PHE A 47 5.24 -6.47 4.64
N ARG A 48 5.03 -5.16 4.53
CA ARG A 48 4.45 -4.33 5.59
C ARG A 48 3.17 -3.65 5.12
N VAL A 49 2.40 -3.15 6.09
CA VAL A 49 1.31 -2.24 5.79
C VAL A 49 1.88 -1.03 5.03
N GLY A 50 1.15 -0.56 4.01
CA GLY A 50 1.57 0.55 3.16
C GLY A 50 2.34 0.14 1.90
N ASP A 51 3.02 -1.01 1.92
CA ASP A 51 3.71 -1.57 0.75
C ASP A 51 2.73 -1.90 -0.38
N LYS A 52 3.25 -2.08 -1.60
CA LYS A 52 2.46 -2.44 -2.78
C LYS A 52 2.97 -3.70 -3.45
N LEU A 53 2.04 -4.52 -3.93
CA LEU A 53 2.32 -5.58 -4.91
C LEU A 53 1.98 -5.06 -6.30
N VAL A 54 2.91 -5.21 -7.24
CA VAL A 54 2.75 -4.82 -8.64
C VAL A 54 2.76 -6.08 -9.50
N PHE A 55 1.63 -6.39 -10.12
CA PHE A 55 1.44 -7.55 -10.99
C PHE A 55 1.55 -7.12 -12.45
N GLN A 56 2.64 -7.52 -13.09
CA GLN A 56 2.90 -7.21 -14.50
C GLN A 56 2.72 -8.45 -15.36
N TYR A 57 1.91 -8.35 -16.41
CA TYR A 57 1.62 -9.46 -17.31
C TYR A 57 1.00 -8.96 -18.63
N PRO A 58 1.08 -9.72 -19.73
CA PRO A 58 0.41 -9.35 -20.98
C PRO A 58 -1.11 -9.27 -20.81
N ILE A 59 -1.71 -8.17 -21.25
CA ILE A 59 -3.16 -7.93 -21.16
C ILE A 59 -3.92 -9.07 -21.84
N GLY A 60 -4.96 -9.58 -21.16
CA GLY A 60 -5.81 -10.65 -21.67
C GLY A 60 -5.25 -12.07 -21.49
N VAL A 61 -3.99 -12.22 -21.09
CA VAL A 61 -3.37 -13.54 -20.85
C VAL A 61 -3.54 -13.97 -19.39
N HIS A 62 -3.41 -13.04 -18.46
CA HIS A 62 -3.60 -13.28 -17.04
C HIS A 62 -4.57 -12.28 -16.43
N ASN A 63 -4.93 -12.52 -15.18
CA ASN A 63 -5.66 -11.60 -14.32
C ASN A 63 -5.24 -11.86 -12.87
N VAL A 64 -5.68 -10.98 -11.97
CA VAL A 64 -5.40 -11.11 -10.53
C VAL A 64 -6.70 -11.05 -9.75
N PHE A 65 -6.95 -12.09 -8.97
CA PHE A 65 -8.00 -12.11 -7.95
C PHE A 65 -7.39 -12.11 -6.57
N LYS A 66 -7.93 -11.29 -5.68
CA LYS A 66 -7.72 -11.44 -4.23
C LYS A 66 -8.73 -12.43 -3.68
N VAL A 67 -8.26 -13.46 -2.99
CA VAL A 67 -9.10 -14.54 -2.44
C VAL A 67 -8.80 -14.78 -0.97
N ASN A 68 -9.55 -15.69 -0.35
CA ASN A 68 -9.25 -16.21 0.99
C ASN A 68 -8.43 -17.52 0.90
N ALA A 69 -8.08 -18.09 2.05
CA ALA A 69 -7.29 -19.32 2.12
C ALA A 69 -7.94 -20.50 1.35
N THR A 70 -9.25 -20.69 1.48
CA THR A 70 -9.98 -21.76 0.77
C THR A 70 -9.96 -21.56 -0.74
N GLY A 71 -10.22 -20.34 -1.20
CA GLY A 71 -10.18 -19.99 -2.61
C GLY A 71 -8.78 -20.13 -3.21
N PHE A 72 -7.75 -19.84 -2.44
CA PHE A 72 -6.36 -20.05 -2.84
C PHE A 72 -5.99 -21.55 -2.94
N MET A 73 -6.39 -22.34 -1.94
CA MET A 73 -6.06 -23.76 -1.90
C MET A 73 -6.75 -24.53 -3.02
N ASN A 74 -8.01 -24.19 -3.30
CA ASN A 74 -8.84 -24.90 -4.27
C ASN A 74 -8.98 -24.15 -5.61
N CYS A 75 -8.24 -23.06 -5.83
CA CYS A 75 -8.33 -22.22 -7.02
C CYS A 75 -9.76 -21.80 -7.38
N ILE A 76 -10.56 -21.40 -6.38
CA ILE A 76 -11.94 -20.94 -6.59
C ILE A 76 -11.90 -19.54 -7.17
N VAL A 77 -12.35 -19.40 -8.41
CA VAL A 77 -12.34 -18.15 -9.17
C VAL A 77 -13.62 -17.34 -8.88
N PRO A 78 -13.52 -16.12 -8.33
CA PRO A 78 -14.66 -15.22 -8.18
C PRO A 78 -15.23 -14.73 -9.54
N PRO A 79 -16.39 -14.04 -9.56
CA PRO A 79 -16.90 -13.42 -10.77
C PRO A 79 -15.89 -12.44 -11.41
N LEU A 80 -15.82 -12.42 -12.74
CA LEU A 80 -14.86 -11.59 -13.50
C LEU A 80 -14.90 -10.09 -13.17
N SER A 81 -16.03 -9.57 -12.68
CA SER A 81 -16.16 -8.17 -12.24
C SER A 81 -15.27 -7.81 -11.04
N GLN A 82 -14.70 -8.81 -10.36
CA GLN A 82 -13.77 -8.64 -9.24
C GLN A 82 -12.30 -8.83 -9.65
N ALA A 83 -12.04 -9.16 -10.92
CA ALA A 83 -10.69 -9.34 -11.43
C ALA A 83 -10.01 -8.00 -11.68
N LEU A 84 -8.71 -7.94 -11.42
CA LEU A 84 -7.85 -6.92 -12.01
C LEU A 84 -7.27 -7.48 -13.32
N THR A 85 -7.29 -6.67 -14.38
CA THR A 85 -7.05 -7.13 -15.77
C THR A 85 -6.20 -6.17 -16.59
N SER A 86 -5.58 -5.16 -15.97
CA SER A 86 -4.90 -4.08 -16.72
C SER A 86 -3.54 -4.49 -17.31
N GLY A 87 -2.97 -5.62 -16.87
CA GLY A 87 -1.60 -6.03 -17.21
C GLY A 87 -0.51 -5.34 -16.39
N ASN A 88 -0.86 -4.35 -15.57
CA ASN A 88 0.05 -3.71 -14.61
C ASN A 88 -0.74 -3.30 -13.35
N ASP A 89 -1.28 -4.27 -12.65
CA ASP A 89 -2.17 -4.04 -11.51
C ASP A 89 -1.38 -3.82 -10.23
N THR A 90 -1.73 -2.76 -9.50
CA THR A 90 -1.10 -2.45 -8.21
C THR A 90 -2.08 -2.67 -7.06
N ILE A 91 -1.66 -3.41 -6.05
CA ILE A 91 -2.43 -3.67 -4.82
C ILE A 91 -1.68 -3.15 -3.62
N VAL A 92 -2.27 -2.17 -2.92
CA VAL A 92 -1.74 -1.68 -1.63
C VAL A 92 -2.05 -2.68 -0.52
N LEU A 93 -1.03 -3.01 0.28
CA LEU A 93 -1.13 -3.87 1.45
C LEU A 93 -1.66 -3.05 2.63
N ALA A 94 -2.97 -2.83 2.66
CA ALA A 94 -3.59 -1.94 3.64
C ALA A 94 -3.77 -2.53 5.05
N THR A 95 -3.62 -3.85 5.22
CA THR A 95 -3.89 -4.54 6.49
C THR A 95 -2.89 -5.66 6.72
N PRO A 96 -2.54 -5.95 7.99
CA PRO A 96 -1.65 -7.05 8.32
C PRO A 96 -2.30 -8.41 8.02
N ARG A 97 -1.56 -9.49 8.30
CA ARG A 97 -1.90 -10.92 8.10
C ARG A 97 -1.75 -11.39 6.66
N LYS A 98 -2.02 -12.68 6.46
CA LYS A 98 -1.93 -13.34 5.16
C LYS A 98 -2.83 -12.69 4.12
N LYS A 99 -2.32 -12.60 2.89
CA LYS A 99 -3.04 -12.19 1.69
C LYS A 99 -2.82 -13.27 0.63
N TRP A 100 -3.87 -13.57 -0.13
CA TRP A 100 -3.84 -14.61 -1.14
C TRP A 100 -4.32 -14.05 -2.48
N TYR A 101 -3.58 -14.39 -3.52
CA TYR A 101 -3.83 -13.95 -4.89
C TYR A 101 -3.73 -15.14 -5.85
N ILE A 102 -4.58 -15.17 -6.86
CA ILE A 102 -4.60 -16.22 -7.89
C ILE A 102 -4.83 -15.62 -9.27
N CYS A 103 -4.40 -16.34 -10.31
CA CYS A 103 -4.92 -16.12 -11.66
C CYS A 103 -6.12 -17.04 -11.91
N GLY A 104 -7.24 -16.46 -12.35
CA GLY A 104 -8.47 -17.18 -12.64
C GLY A 104 -8.65 -17.57 -14.11
N VAL A 105 -7.63 -17.39 -14.96
CA VAL A 105 -7.69 -17.77 -16.38
C VAL A 105 -7.47 -19.27 -16.51
N GLY A 106 -8.47 -20.00 -17.04
CA GLY A 106 -8.37 -21.42 -17.33
C GLY A 106 -7.86 -22.24 -16.14
N GLN A 107 -6.74 -22.95 -16.34
CA GLN A 107 -6.09 -23.77 -15.33
C GLN A 107 -4.80 -23.15 -14.77
N HIS A 108 -4.59 -21.84 -14.93
CA HIS A 108 -3.36 -21.18 -14.52
C HIS A 108 -3.07 -21.29 -13.02
N CYS A 109 -4.09 -21.18 -12.15
CA CYS A 109 -3.91 -21.39 -10.71
C CYS A 109 -3.67 -22.86 -10.36
N ALA A 110 -4.47 -23.79 -10.90
CA ALA A 110 -4.51 -25.18 -10.43
C ALA A 110 -3.38 -26.05 -11.00
N LEU A 111 -3.00 -25.82 -12.26
CA LEU A 111 -1.97 -26.59 -12.95
C LEU A 111 -0.71 -25.77 -13.23
N GLY A 112 -0.87 -24.46 -13.48
CA GLY A 112 0.25 -23.55 -13.71
C GLY A 112 0.82 -22.94 -12.43
N ASP A 113 0.31 -23.31 -11.25
CA ASP A 113 0.70 -22.78 -9.93
C ASP A 113 0.80 -21.24 -9.88
N GLN A 114 -0.01 -20.54 -10.68
CA GLN A 114 -0.03 -19.07 -10.74
C GLN A 114 -0.86 -18.50 -9.59
N LYS A 115 -0.27 -18.56 -8.40
CA LYS A 115 -0.89 -18.17 -7.12
C LYS A 115 0.19 -17.68 -6.15
N LEU A 116 -0.12 -16.61 -5.43
CA LEU A 116 0.77 -16.00 -4.44
C LEU A 116 0.11 -15.93 -3.07
N VAL A 117 0.84 -16.34 -2.03
CA VAL A 117 0.51 -16.05 -0.64
C VAL A 117 1.65 -15.31 0.02
N ILE A 118 1.33 -14.21 0.71
CA ILE A 118 2.29 -13.44 1.51
C ILE A 118 1.73 -13.22 2.91
N THR A 119 2.61 -12.89 3.87
CA THR A 119 2.21 -12.43 5.21
C THR A 119 2.62 -10.98 5.37
N VAL A 120 1.64 -10.12 5.67
CA VAL A 120 1.87 -8.69 5.87
C VAL A 120 2.02 -8.39 7.34
N ASN A 121 3.14 -7.76 7.71
CA ASN A 121 3.42 -7.28 9.05
C ASN A 121 2.78 -5.90 9.27
N SER A 122 2.42 -5.57 10.51
CA SER A 122 2.01 -4.20 10.84
C SER A 122 3.19 -3.24 10.59
N GLU A 123 2.89 -2.00 10.22
CA GLU A 123 3.91 -0.94 10.31
C GLU A 123 4.47 -0.94 11.73
N SER A 124 5.79 -1.09 11.84
CA SER A 124 6.45 -0.88 13.11
C SER A 124 6.35 0.62 13.37
N MET A 125 5.47 1.03 14.28
CA MET A 125 5.73 2.26 15.00
C MET A 125 7.14 2.10 15.59
N ALA A 126 8.05 3.04 15.29
CA ALA A 126 9.34 3.10 15.97
C ALA A 126 9.11 3.02 17.50
N PRO A 127 10.03 2.44 18.29
CA PRO A 127 9.85 2.41 19.73
C PRO A 127 9.85 3.85 20.24
N SER A 128 8.66 4.38 20.51
CA SER A 128 8.48 5.61 21.26
C SER A 128 8.56 5.22 22.72
N ASP A 129 9.50 5.81 23.45
CA ASP A 129 9.65 5.65 24.90
C ASP A 129 8.29 5.81 25.60
N ALA A 130 7.97 4.88 26.50
CA ALA A 130 6.74 4.88 27.29
C ALA A 130 6.66 6.16 28.18
N PRO A 131 5.47 6.71 28.51
CA PRO A 131 4.56 6.02 29.44
C PRO A 131 3.04 6.21 29.27
N SER A 132 2.32 5.21 29.82
CA SER A 132 0.99 5.24 30.47
C SER A 132 -0.33 5.36 29.68
N PRO A 133 -1.44 4.80 30.22
CA PRO A 133 -2.57 4.30 29.45
C PRO A 133 -3.70 5.33 29.33
N SER A 134 -4.27 5.46 28.13
CA SER A 134 -5.64 5.96 28.01
C SER A 134 -6.37 5.44 26.76
N ARG A 135 -7.38 4.62 27.06
CA ARG A 135 -8.71 4.55 26.45
C ARG A 135 -8.81 4.35 24.92
N ALA A 136 -9.13 3.11 24.56
CA ALA A 136 -9.57 2.74 23.21
C ALA A 136 -10.81 3.54 22.76
N LEU A 137 -10.78 4.03 21.53
CA LEU A 137 -11.95 4.44 20.77
C LEU A 137 -12.18 3.48 19.59
N PRO A 138 -13.44 3.25 19.17
CA PRO A 138 -13.80 2.17 18.28
C PRO A 138 -13.44 2.47 16.83
N TYR A 139 -12.90 1.45 16.17
CA TYR A 139 -12.56 1.38 14.74
C TYR A 139 -13.83 1.48 13.88
N THR A 140 -13.93 2.52 13.05
CA THR A 140 -14.94 2.60 11.99
C THR A 140 -14.32 2.17 10.66
N ASN A 141 -14.93 1.14 10.05
CA ASN A 141 -14.61 0.69 8.70
C ASN A 141 -14.90 1.82 7.70
N SER A 142 -13.97 2.12 6.79
CA SER A 142 -14.24 3.03 5.68
C SER A 142 -13.85 2.41 4.34
N ALA A 143 -14.88 2.10 3.56
CA ALA A 143 -14.82 1.81 2.14
C ALA A 143 -14.52 3.11 1.38
N ASN A 144 -13.25 3.50 1.22
CA ASN A 144 -12.86 4.75 0.53
C ASN A 144 -11.51 4.66 -0.20
N GLY A 145 -11.14 3.50 -0.75
CA GLY A 145 -9.81 3.24 -1.31
C GLY A 145 -9.43 3.98 -2.61
N ILE A 146 -10.37 4.65 -3.28
CA ILE A 146 -10.11 5.34 -4.57
C ILE A 146 -9.94 6.85 -4.38
N VAL A 147 -10.70 7.47 -3.46
CA VAL A 147 -10.60 8.91 -3.18
C VAL A 147 -9.32 9.27 -2.42
N VAL A 148 -8.75 8.35 -1.63
CA VAL A 148 -7.58 8.64 -0.79
C VAL A 148 -6.31 8.92 -1.58
N ASN A 149 -6.05 8.27 -2.73
CA ASN A 149 -4.77 8.45 -3.44
C ASN A 149 -4.67 9.82 -4.14
N VAL A 150 -5.71 10.25 -4.85
CA VAL A 150 -5.73 11.59 -5.47
C VAL A 150 -5.82 12.67 -4.39
N PHE A 151 -6.64 12.43 -3.36
CA PHE A 151 -6.76 13.37 -2.24
C PHE A 151 -5.44 13.52 -1.48
N GLN A 152 -4.70 12.45 -1.21
CA GLN A 152 -3.41 12.50 -0.54
C GLN A 152 -2.36 13.24 -1.38
N SER A 153 -2.27 12.99 -2.69
CA SER A 153 -1.34 13.71 -3.57
C SER A 153 -1.72 15.19 -3.73
N VAL A 154 -3.00 15.52 -3.89
CA VAL A 154 -3.47 16.91 -4.01
C VAL A 154 -3.28 17.65 -2.69
N VAL A 155 -3.64 17.04 -1.55
CA VAL A 155 -3.42 17.61 -0.22
C VAL A 155 -1.92 17.83 0.01
N ALA A 156 -1.04 16.89 -0.35
CA ALA A 156 0.41 17.09 -0.23
C ALA A 156 0.90 18.30 -1.03
N VAL A 157 0.48 18.45 -2.30
CA VAL A 157 0.88 19.60 -3.15
C VAL A 157 0.32 20.91 -2.61
N VAL A 158 -0.94 20.94 -2.19
CA VAL A 158 -1.60 22.13 -1.62
C VAL A 158 -0.93 22.53 -0.31
N MET A 159 -0.60 21.58 0.56
CA MET A 159 0.07 21.85 1.83
C MET A 159 1.49 22.36 1.62
N VAL A 160 2.23 21.82 0.65
CA VAL A 160 3.56 22.32 0.26
C VAL A 160 3.46 23.75 -0.28
N ALA A 161 2.49 24.04 -1.15
CA ALA A 161 2.26 25.39 -1.68
C ALA A 161 1.90 26.39 -0.58
N ILE A 162 1.01 26.00 0.35
CA ILE A 162 0.64 26.82 1.51
C ILE A 162 1.86 27.08 2.40
N MET A 163 2.70 26.06 2.63
CA MET A 163 3.93 26.21 3.40
C MET A 163 4.89 27.22 2.75
N PHE A 164 5.09 27.16 1.44
CA PHE A 164 5.91 28.13 0.72
C PHE A 164 5.35 29.55 0.81
N ILE A 165 4.03 29.71 0.71
CA ILE A 165 3.36 31.02 0.85
C ILE A 165 3.54 31.58 2.26
N LEU A 166 3.36 30.75 3.30
CA LEU A 166 3.50 31.16 4.70
C LEU A 166 4.96 31.53 5.03
N VAL A 167 5.93 30.81 4.50
CA VAL A 167 7.37 31.13 4.65
C VAL A 167 7.71 32.45 3.95
N ALA A 168 7.25 32.66 2.72
CA ALA A 168 7.46 33.90 2.00
C ALA A 168 6.82 35.10 2.74
N LEU A 169 5.58 34.94 3.22
CA LEU A 169 4.87 35.99 3.97
C LEU A 169 5.58 36.31 5.29
N PHE A 170 6.07 35.31 6.01
CA PHE A 170 6.84 35.51 7.24
C PHE A 170 8.15 36.27 6.98
N LEU A 171 8.88 35.93 5.93
CA LEU A 171 10.10 36.64 5.54
C LEU A 171 9.82 38.09 5.12
N LEU A 172 8.68 38.36 4.48
CA LEU A 172 8.30 39.72 4.07
C LEU A 172 7.86 40.61 5.25
N LEU A 173 7.24 40.03 6.27
CA LEU A 173 6.69 40.79 7.40
C LEU A 173 7.70 41.01 8.53
N PHE A 174 8.73 40.16 8.63
CA PHE A 174 9.65 40.13 9.77
C PHE A 174 11.13 40.04 9.38
N GLY A 175 11.44 40.08 8.08
CA GLY A 175 12.79 40.18 7.53
C GLY A 175 13.24 41.62 7.29
#